data_AF-A0A2V9CST2-F1
#
_entry.id   AF-A0A2V9CST2-F1
#
_cell.length_a   1.000
_cell.length_b   1.000
_cell.length_c   1.000
_cell.angle_alpha   90.00
_cell.angle_beta   90.00
_cell.angle_gamma   90.00
#
_symmetry.space_group_name_H-M   'P 1'
#
loop_
_entity.id
_entity.type
_entity.pdbx_description
1 polymer ?
#
loop_
_entity_poly.entity_id
_entity_poly.type
_entity_poly.pdbx_seq_one_letter_code
_entity_poly.pdbx_strand_id
1 'polypeptide(L)'
;MKGFFMAALVVSCAFTFMLAVQAQQAAPKEHSMTGCLKKGTEADTYMVTDVEGNGPKTIGIVSSTANLAPHVGHKIEVTGTAVPAKEAETEPKVPKAAHYMKLTAVKMISTTCP
;
A
#
# COMPACT_ATOMS: atom_id res chain seq x y z
N MET A 1 5.00 -21.89 -69.79
CA MET A 1 6.35 -21.82 -69.19
C MET A 1 6.19 -21.82 -67.68
N LYS A 2 6.79 -22.82 -66.99
CA LYS A 2 7.07 -22.93 -65.53
C LYS A 2 6.01 -22.36 -64.56
N GLY A 3 5.19 -23.13 -63.84
CA GLY A 3 5.49 -24.33 -63.07
C GLY A 3 6.18 -23.95 -61.76
N PHE A 4 5.45 -23.84 -60.65
CA PHE A 4 5.94 -24.18 -59.31
C PHE A 4 4.77 -24.49 -58.37
N PHE A 5 4.86 -25.70 -57.83
CA PHE A 5 4.00 -26.33 -56.83
C PHE A 5 3.91 -25.51 -55.55
N MET A 6 2.73 -25.48 -54.90
CA MET A 6 2.62 -25.55 -53.44
C MET A 6 1.29 -26.21 -53.07
N ALA A 7 1.35 -27.53 -52.92
CA ALA A 7 0.38 -28.32 -52.17
C ALA A 7 1.06 -28.72 -50.85
N ALA A 8 0.42 -28.44 -49.71
CA ALA A 8 0.36 -29.31 -48.52
C ALA A 8 -0.22 -28.56 -47.31
N LEU A 9 -1.50 -28.81 -47.06
CA LEU A 9 -2.08 -29.26 -45.78
C LEU A 9 -1.23 -29.03 -44.50
N VAL A 10 -1.68 -28.12 -43.63
CA VAL A 10 -1.52 -28.26 -42.18
C VAL A 10 -2.83 -27.82 -41.50
N VAL A 11 -3.67 -28.81 -41.20
CA VAL A 11 -4.69 -28.73 -40.16
C VAL A 11 -3.96 -28.62 -38.82
N SER A 12 -4.14 -27.52 -38.09
CA SER A 12 -3.78 -27.48 -36.67
C SER A 12 -4.68 -26.50 -35.91
N CYS A 13 -5.38 -27.04 -34.93
CA CYS A 13 -6.21 -26.34 -33.96
C CYS A 13 -5.42 -25.20 -33.29
N ALA A 14 -5.97 -23.99 -33.33
CA ALA A 14 -5.65 -22.95 -32.34
C ALA A 14 -6.97 -22.37 -31.83
N PHE A 15 -7.64 -23.16 -31.00
CA PHE A 15 -8.51 -22.64 -29.96
C PHE A 15 -7.63 -21.83 -28.99
N THR A 16 -8.23 -20.80 -28.38
CA THR A 16 -7.70 -19.96 -27.28
C THR A 16 -6.61 -18.98 -27.72
N PHE A 17 -6.67 -17.68 -27.43
CA PHE A 17 -7.15 -17.04 -26.21
C PHE A 17 -7.87 -15.73 -26.55
N MET A 18 -9.14 -15.61 -26.10
CA MET A 18 -9.65 -14.30 -25.72
C MET A 18 -8.65 -13.75 -24.71
N LEU A 19 -7.94 -12.68 -25.07
CA LEU A 19 -7.31 -11.82 -24.10
C LEU A 19 -8.45 -11.18 -23.31
N ALA A 20 -8.90 -11.91 -22.29
CA ALA A 20 -9.61 -11.33 -21.18
C ALA A 20 -8.69 -10.21 -20.68
N VAL A 21 -9.00 -8.98 -21.06
CA VAL A 21 -8.56 -7.82 -20.31
C VAL A 21 -9.24 -8.02 -18.96
N GLN A 22 -8.57 -8.76 -18.09
CA GLN A 22 -8.89 -8.74 -16.68
C GLN A 22 -8.60 -7.28 -16.33
N ALA A 23 -9.68 -6.49 -16.27
CA ALA A 23 -9.67 -5.25 -15.55
C ALA A 23 -9.04 -5.61 -14.21
N GLN A 24 -7.75 -5.26 -14.05
CA GLN A 24 -7.11 -5.24 -12.76
C GLN A 24 -7.98 -4.25 -11.98
N GLN A 25 -8.94 -4.79 -11.23
CA GLN A 25 -9.47 -4.11 -10.06
C GLN A 25 -8.22 -3.80 -9.26
N ALA A 26 -7.72 -2.58 -9.45
CA ALA A 26 -6.48 -2.15 -8.90
C ALA A 26 -6.64 -2.33 -7.39
N ALA A 27 -5.95 -3.33 -6.84
CA ALA A 27 -5.83 -3.46 -5.41
C ALA A 27 -5.40 -2.08 -4.89
N PRO A 28 -5.95 -1.63 -3.75
CA PRO A 28 -5.58 -0.34 -3.17
C PRO A 28 -4.06 -0.19 -3.20
N LYS A 29 -3.57 0.85 -3.89
CA LYS A 29 -2.16 0.96 -4.20
C LYS A 29 -1.38 1.20 -2.91
N GLU A 30 -0.55 0.23 -2.54
CA GLU A 30 0.39 0.43 -1.45
C GLU A 30 1.36 1.56 -1.78
N HIS A 31 1.67 2.35 -0.77
CA HIS A 31 2.67 3.41 -0.85
C HIS A 31 3.39 3.55 0.48
N SER A 32 4.56 4.17 0.42
CA SER A 32 5.43 4.37 1.58
C SER A 32 5.51 5.84 1.94
N MET A 33 5.57 6.12 3.24
CA MET A 33 5.71 7.46 3.81
C MET A 33 6.68 7.41 4.98
N THR A 34 7.53 8.41 5.11
CA THR A 34 8.54 8.48 6.18
C THR A 34 8.15 9.55 7.18
N GLY A 35 8.25 9.25 8.48
CA GLY A 35 7.98 10.20 9.55
C GLY A 35 8.30 9.63 10.94
N CYS A 36 7.82 10.32 11.97
CA CYS A 36 8.02 9.98 13.37
C CYS A 36 6.88 9.13 13.92
N LEU A 37 7.18 7.93 14.41
CA LEU A 37 6.14 7.14 15.09
C LEU A 37 5.91 7.66 16.51
N LYS A 38 4.66 7.99 16.82
CA LYS A 38 4.21 8.39 18.15
C LYS A 38 3.03 7.54 18.61
N LYS A 39 2.81 7.52 19.92
CA LYS A 39 1.59 6.97 20.51
C LYS A 39 0.41 7.88 20.14
N GLY A 40 -0.74 7.28 19.85
CA GLY A 40 -2.00 7.98 19.73
C GLY A 40 -2.57 8.36 21.11
N THR A 41 -3.80 8.88 21.10
CA THR A 41 -4.47 9.38 22.32
C THR A 41 -4.95 8.27 23.24
N GLU A 42 -5.16 7.07 22.71
CA GLU A 42 -5.56 5.90 23.50
C GLU A 42 -4.44 4.86 23.59
N ALA A 43 -4.55 3.95 24.56
CA ALA A 43 -3.64 2.83 24.69
C ALA A 43 -3.63 1.98 23.40
N ASP A 44 -2.44 1.51 23.03
CA ASP A 44 -2.20 0.68 21.84
C ASP A 44 -2.56 1.31 20.49
N THR A 45 -2.69 2.64 20.45
CA THR A 45 -2.91 3.40 19.21
C THR A 45 -1.64 4.14 18.82
N TYR A 46 -1.47 4.37 17.51
CA TYR A 46 -0.24 4.94 16.96
C TYR A 46 -0.53 5.93 15.84
N MET A 47 0.39 6.87 15.66
CA MET A 47 0.37 7.85 14.59
C MET A 47 1.78 8.05 14.03
N VAL A 48 1.86 8.39 12.75
CA VAL A 48 3.09 8.95 12.19
C VAL A 48 2.92 10.46 12.10
N THR A 49 3.80 11.21 12.76
CA THR A 49 3.88 12.67 12.69
C THR A 49 5.09 13.10 11.87
N ASP A 50 5.23 14.40 11.62
CA ASP A 50 6.44 14.98 11.01
C ASP A 50 6.80 14.29 9.68
N VAL A 51 5.76 13.93 8.93
CA VAL A 51 5.89 13.19 7.68
C VAL A 51 6.66 14.03 6.66
N GLU A 52 7.65 13.41 6.05
CA GLU A 52 8.55 14.03 5.09
C GLU A 52 7.84 14.34 3.77
N GLY A 53 8.34 15.36 3.07
CA GLY A 53 7.78 15.80 1.80
C GLY A 53 6.51 16.67 1.91
N ASN A 54 5.81 16.79 0.78
CA ASN A 54 4.63 17.64 0.61
C ASN A 54 3.31 16.95 0.95
N GLY A 55 3.39 15.74 1.52
CA GLY A 55 2.22 14.94 1.91
C GLY A 55 1.54 15.44 3.19
N PRO A 56 0.51 14.70 3.65
CA PRO A 56 -0.12 14.92 4.96
C PRO A 56 0.94 14.90 6.06
N LYS A 57 0.88 15.88 6.98
CA LYS A 57 1.83 15.99 8.09
C LYS A 57 1.60 14.97 9.20
N THR A 58 0.42 14.37 9.23
CA THR A 58 0.04 13.34 10.20
C THR A 58 -0.70 12.19 9.52
N ILE A 59 -0.37 10.96 9.94
CA ILE A 59 -1.01 9.74 9.47
C ILE A 59 -1.51 8.97 10.71
N GLY A 60 -2.82 8.74 10.78
CA GLY A 60 -3.44 7.88 11.78
C GLY A 60 -3.31 6.43 11.36
N ILE A 61 -2.82 5.58 12.26
CA ILE A 61 -2.69 4.15 11.97
C ILE A 61 -4.00 3.46 12.35
N VAL A 62 -4.71 2.96 11.34
CA VAL A 62 -5.97 2.22 11.50
C VAL A 62 -5.70 0.81 12.00
N SER A 63 -4.72 0.15 11.39
CA SER A 63 -4.20 -1.14 11.83
C SER A 63 -2.79 -1.36 11.29
N SER A 64 -2.06 -2.31 11.86
CA SER A 64 -0.75 -2.72 11.38
C SER A 64 -0.55 -4.22 11.54
N THR A 65 0.06 -4.85 10.55
CA THR A 65 0.57 -6.23 10.66
C THR A 65 1.93 -6.30 11.37
N ALA A 66 2.61 -5.16 11.54
CA ALA A 66 3.90 -5.05 12.22
C ALA A 66 3.72 -4.60 13.68
N ASN A 67 4.66 -4.98 14.55
CA ASN A 67 4.65 -4.50 15.93
C ASN A 67 5.20 -3.07 16.00
N LEU A 68 4.35 -2.10 16.32
CA LEU A 68 4.69 -0.67 16.35
C LEU A 68 5.29 -0.20 17.67
N ALA A 69 5.01 -0.90 18.78
CA ALA A 69 5.44 -0.47 20.11
C ALA A 69 6.97 -0.23 20.25
N PRO A 70 7.85 -1.09 19.70
CA PRO A 70 9.30 -0.90 19.79
C PRO A 70 9.83 0.25 18.94
N HIS A 71 8.99 0.82 18.07
CA HIS A 71 9.38 1.88 17.15
C HIS A 71 8.89 3.26 17.59
N VAL A 72 8.20 3.37 18.73
CA VAL A 72 7.74 4.65 19.27
C VAL A 72 8.94 5.54 19.57
N GLY A 73 8.92 6.78 19.05
CA GLY A 73 10.02 7.73 19.16
C GLY A 73 11.09 7.57 18.07
N HIS A 74 10.99 6.56 17.21
CA HIS A 74 11.87 6.37 16.06
C HIS A 74 11.36 7.10 14.83
N LYS A 75 12.28 7.44 13.93
CA LYS A 75 11.95 7.78 12.55
C LYS A 75 11.78 6.48 11.77
N ILE A 76 10.62 6.31 11.14
CA ILE A 76 10.27 5.10 10.39
C ILE A 76 9.74 5.46 9.00
N GLU A 77 9.93 4.54 8.08
CA GLU A 77 9.21 4.46 6.81
C GLU A 77 8.09 3.43 6.99
N VAL A 78 6.85 3.87 6.81
CA VAL A 78 5.66 3.02 6.84
C VAL A 78 5.21 2.72 5.43
N THR A 79 4.86 1.47 5.16
CA THR A 79 4.24 1.04 3.90
C THR A 79 2.85 0.53 4.19
N GLY A 80 1.90 0.94 3.36
CA GLY A 80 0.54 0.45 3.49
C GLY A 80 -0.44 1.07 2.52
N THR A 81 -1.71 0.85 2.81
CA THR A 81 -2.84 1.30 2.00
C THR A 81 -3.55 2.47 2.68
N ALA A 82 -3.89 3.51 1.90
CA ALA A 82 -4.71 4.62 2.37
C ALA A 82 -6.14 4.16 2.73
N VAL A 83 -6.66 4.67 3.84
CA VAL A 83 -8.05 4.48 4.26
C VAL A 83 -8.79 5.81 4.18
N PRO A 84 -9.98 5.86 3.57
CA PRO A 84 -10.81 7.07 3.62
C PRO A 84 -11.14 7.46 5.07
N ALA A 85 -11.11 8.76 5.38
CA ALA A 85 -11.38 9.26 6.74
C ALA A 85 -12.73 8.76 7.29
N LYS A 86 -13.77 8.72 6.45
CA LYS A 86 -15.10 8.22 6.82
C LYS A 86 -15.10 6.76 7.28
N GLU A 87 -14.16 5.94 6.81
CA GLU A 87 -14.03 4.55 7.22
C GLU A 87 -13.10 4.45 8.44
N ALA A 88 -11.97 5.16 8.43
CA ALA A 88 -11.01 5.15 9.53
C ALA A 88 -11.60 5.64 10.85
N GLU A 89 -12.44 6.67 10.81
CA GLU A 89 -13.05 7.27 12.01
C GLU A 89 -14.23 6.46 12.57
N THR A 90 -14.64 5.37 11.89
CA THR A 90 -15.59 4.40 12.49
C THR A 90 -14.92 3.51 13.54
N GLU A 91 -13.59 3.38 13.48
CA GLU A 91 -12.80 2.67 14.48
C GLU A 91 -12.60 3.60 15.70
N PRO A 92 -13.17 3.27 16.87
CA PRO A 92 -13.32 4.21 17.97
C PRO A 92 -12.00 4.71 18.55
N LYS A 93 -10.91 3.95 18.36
CA LYS A 93 -9.59 4.25 18.90
C LYS A 93 -8.66 4.89 17.90
N VAL A 94 -9.06 5.02 16.64
CA VAL A 94 -8.15 5.56 15.61
C VAL A 94 -7.97 7.05 15.85
N PRO A 95 -6.72 7.51 16.05
CA PRO A 95 -6.47 8.90 16.35
C PRO A 95 -6.68 9.76 15.10
N LYS A 96 -7.31 10.93 15.28
CA LYS A 96 -7.64 11.83 14.17
C LYS A 96 -6.39 12.39 13.50
N ALA A 97 -6.33 12.29 12.18
CA ALA A 97 -5.16 12.67 11.39
C ALA A 97 -5.56 13.25 10.02
N ALA A 98 -4.60 13.91 9.35
CA ALA A 98 -4.80 14.39 7.99
C ALA A 98 -4.89 13.26 6.96
N HIS A 99 -4.37 12.08 7.30
CA HIS A 99 -4.41 10.88 6.47
C HIS A 99 -4.52 9.63 7.35
N TYR A 100 -5.00 8.52 6.79
CA TYR A 100 -5.16 7.26 7.52
C TYR A 100 -4.61 6.11 6.68
N MET A 101 -3.93 5.17 7.34
CA MET A 101 -3.36 4.01 6.65
C MET A 101 -3.52 2.72 7.44
N LYS A 102 -3.66 1.61 6.71
CA LYS A 102 -3.42 0.24 7.20
C LYS A 102 -2.02 -0.15 6.79
N LEU A 103 -1.16 -0.42 7.77
CA LEU A 103 0.25 -0.70 7.54
C LEU A 103 0.48 -2.19 7.30
N THR A 104 1.24 -2.49 6.25
CA THR A 104 1.69 -3.84 5.90
C THR A 104 3.17 -4.06 6.20
N ALA A 105 3.97 -2.99 6.23
CA ALA A 105 5.36 -3.04 6.64
C ALA A 105 5.81 -1.76 7.33
N VAL A 106 6.83 -1.90 8.19
CA VAL A 106 7.53 -0.79 8.85
C VAL A 106 9.02 -1.02 8.72
N LYS A 107 9.75 0.00 8.31
CA LYS A 107 11.20 0.02 8.25
C LYS A 107 11.72 1.14 9.15
N MET A 108 12.58 0.80 10.10
CA MET A 108 13.23 1.80 10.94
C MET A 108 14.29 2.54 10.11
N ILE A 109 14.27 3.87 10.18
CA ILE A 109 15.22 4.75 9.50
C ILE A 109 16.22 5.35 10.49
N SER A 110 15.75 5.73 11.69
CA SER A 110 16.59 6.22 12.78
C SER A 110 16.00 5.83 14.13
N THR A 111 16.87 5.55 15.11
CA THR A 111 16.49 5.27 16.51
C THR A 111 15.98 6.48 17.27
N THR A 112 16.07 7.67 16.68
CA THR A 112 15.51 8.91 17.24
C THR A 112 14.77 9.66 16.15
N CYS A 113 13.69 10.33 16.53
CA CYS A 113 13.05 11.31 15.69
C CYS A 113 13.47 12.73 16.10
N PRO A 114 14.00 13.53 15.17
CA PRO A 114 14.48 14.88 15.43
C PRO A 114 13.35 15.86 15.79
#